data_AF-A0A485AZS6-F1
#
_entry.id   AF-A0A485AZS6-F1
#
_cell.length_a   1.000
_cell.length_b   1.000
_cell.length_c   1.000
_cell.angle_alpha   90.00
_cell.angle_beta   90.00
_cell.angle_gamma   90.00
#
_symmetry.space_group_name_H-M   'P 1'
#
loop_
_entity.id
_entity.type
_entity.pdbx_description
1 polymer ?
#
loop_
_entity_poly.entity_id
_entity_poly.type
_entity_poly.pdbx_seq_one_letter_code
_entity_poly.pdbx_strand_id
1 'polypeptide(L)' 'MSTPAHLWLEDENGSPIVGGCLMPLRAGSIELKSFSHGITHSR' A
#
# COMPACT_ATOMS: atom_id res chain seq x y z
N MET A 1 1.62 19.95 1.65
CA MET A 1 1.09 18.74 0.99
C MET A 1 1.97 17.57 1.37
N SER A 2 1.43 16.55 2.05
CA SER A 2 2.20 15.36 2.43
C SER A 2 2.35 14.41 1.24
N THR A 3 3.51 13.75 1.11
CA THR A 3 3.66 12.61 0.22
C THR A 3 2.81 11.43 0.71
N PRO A 4 1.91 10.86 -0.11
CA PRO A 4 1.07 9.74 0.29
C PRO A 4 1.90 8.46 0.51
N ALA A 5 1.36 7.55 1.32
CA ALA A 5 1.89 6.19 1.45
C ALA A 5 1.44 5.34 0.26
N HIS A 6 2.27 4.35 -0.09
CA HIS A 6 2.03 3.46 -1.22
C HIS A 6 2.03 2.01 -0.74
N LEU A 7 1.08 1.23 -1.22
CA LEU A 7 0.91 -0.19 -0.91
C LEU A 7 1.17 -1.04 -2.16
N TRP A 8 1.95 -2.10 -1.97
CA TRP A 8 2.15 -3.18 -2.94
C TRP A 8 1.65 -4.47 -2.31
N LEU A 9 0.89 -5.24 -3.07
CA LEU A 9 0.34 -6.52 -2.66
C LEU A 9 0.72 -7.56 -3.70
N GLU A 10 0.90 -8.79 -3.24
CA GLU A 10 1.11 -9.97 -4.07
C GLU A 10 -0.02 -10.95 -3.76
N ASP A 11 -0.47 -11.69 -4.78
CA ASP A 11 -1.38 -12.83 -4.56
C ASP A 11 -0.62 -14.04 -4.01
N GLU A 12 -1.33 -15.13 -3.73
CA GLU A 12 -0.74 -16.35 -3.17
C GLU A 12 0.31 -17.00 -4.09
N ASN A 13 0.30 -16.69 -5.39
CA ASN A 13 1.26 -17.18 -6.37
C ASN A 13 2.46 -16.21 -6.54
N GLY A 14 2.54 -15.14 -5.76
CA GLY A 14 3.55 -14.10 -5.88
C GLY A 14 3.33 -13.17 -7.07
N SER A 15 2.15 -13.18 -7.71
CA SER A 15 1.85 -12.25 -8.79
C SER A 15 1.44 -10.89 -8.22
N PRO A 16 1.95 -9.77 -8.77
CA PRO A 16 1.66 -8.45 -8.22
C PRO A 16 0.21 -8.03 -8.48
N ILE A 17 -0.45 -7.50 -7.46
CA ILE A 17 -1.74 -6.81 -7.59
C ILE A 17 -1.45 -5.34 -7.93
N VAL A 18 -1.62 -5.00 -9.21
CA VAL A 18 -1.24 -3.69 -9.76
C VAL A 18 -2.33 -2.63 -9.49
N GLY A 19 -1.94 -1.57 -8.78
CA GLY A 19 -2.75 -0.37 -8.53
C GLY A 19 -2.64 0.70 -9.62
N GLY A 20 -3.34 1.82 -9.41
CA GLY A 20 -3.46 2.90 -10.40
C GLY A 20 -2.36 3.96 -10.39
N CYS A 21 -1.36 3.87 -9.51
CA CYS A 21 -0.32 4.91 -9.43
C CYS A 21 0.56 4.90 -10.69
N LEU A 22 0.72 6.07 -11.32
CA LEU A 22 1.55 6.26 -12.51
C LEU A 22 2.85 7.03 -12.22
N MET A 23 3.11 7.35 -10.95
CA MET A 23 4.30 8.10 -10.58
C MET A 23 5.56 7.25 -10.79
N PRO A 24 6.63 7.82 -11.39
CA PRO A 24 7.92 7.15 -11.50
C PRO A 24 8.40 6.62 -10.16
N LEU A 25 9.03 5.44 -10.17
CA LEU A 25 9.47 4.68 -8.98
C LEU A 25 8.35 4.12 -8.08
N ARG A 26 7.08 4.44 -8.35
CA ARG A 26 5.91 3.92 -7.62
C ARG A 26 4.83 3.39 -8.55
N ALA A 27 5.17 3.22 -9.83
CA ALA A 27 4.24 2.74 -10.85
C ALA A 27 3.64 1.40 -10.44
N GLY A 28 2.33 1.27 -10.55
CA GLY A 28 1.60 0.06 -10.17
C GLY A 28 1.33 -0.09 -8.68
N SER A 29 1.73 0.86 -7.83
CA SER A 29 1.31 0.87 -6.42
C SER A 29 -0.11 1.39 -6.23
N ILE A 30 -0.68 1.12 -5.06
CA ILE A 30 -1.95 1.70 -4.59
C ILE A 30 -1.63 2.89 -3.67
N GLU A 31 -2.14 4.07 -4.00
CA GLU A 31 -2.01 5.26 -3.15
C GLU A 31 -3.01 5.22 -1.98
N LEU A 32 -2.50 5.35 -0.76
CA LEU A 32 -3.32 5.33 0.44
C LEU A 32 -3.79 6.74 0.80
N LYS A 33 -5.11 6.92 0.87
CA LYS A 33 -5.73 8.17 1.32
C LYS A 33 -5.67 8.34 2.84
N SER A 34 -5.81 7.24 3.58
CA SER A 34 -5.76 7.19 5.05
C SER A 34 -5.44 5.77 5.51
N PHE A 35 -4.71 5.63 6.61
CA PHE A 35 -4.38 4.34 7.24
C PHE A 35 -4.54 4.42 8.75
N SER A 36 -5.09 3.38 9.37
CA SER A 36 -5.22 3.26 10.82
C SER A 36 -4.95 1.82 11.24
N HIS A 37 -4.12 1.63 12.25
CA HIS A 37 -3.79 0.32 12.80
C HIS A 37 -3.68 0.42 14.33
N GLY A 38 -4.44 -0.43 15.03
CA GLY A 38 -4.45 -0.50 16.49
C GLY A 38 -4.01 -1.88 16.94
N ILE A 39 -3.07 -1.93 17.89
CA ILE A 39 -2.65 -3.16 18.55
C ILE A 39 -2.99 -3.01 20.04
N THR A 40 -3.64 -4.01 20.61
CA THR A 40 -3.85 -4.11 22.05
C THR A 40 -3.14 -5.34 22.56
N HIS A 41 -2.19 -5.16 23.48
CA HIS A 41 -1.54 -6.27 24.14
C HIS A 41 -2.29 -6.56 25.45
N SER A 42 -2.99 -7.68 25.54
CA SER A 42 -3.50 -8.18 26.81
C SER A 42 -2.33 -8.81 27.58
N ARG A 43 -2.10 -8.37 28.81
CA ARG A 43 -1.31 -9.14 29.78
C ARG A 43 -2.17 -10.23 30.38
#